data_AF-A0A1Q8B0U2-F1
#
_entry.id   AF-A0A1Q8B0U2-F1
#
_cell.length_a   1.000
_cell.length_b   1.000
_cell.length_c   1.000
_cell.angle_alpha   90.00
_cell.angle_beta   90.00
_cell.angle_gamma   90.00
#
_symmetry.space_group_name_H-M   'P 1'
#
loop_
_entity.id
_entity.type
_entity.pdbx_description
1 polymer ?
#
loop_
_entity_poly.entity_id
_entity_poly.type
_entity_poly.pdbx_seq_one_letter_code
_entity_poly.pdbx_strand_id
1 'polypeptide(L)'
;MPKDEGRPALKRRTPKPKPPTTRNRRIVHWLLLLVCSIIVVNGLVGDRGLLAMLRARREGDELAATIARQRAANARLREEAQRLRDDPNTIEEVARRELGLIKPGEKVFIIKDVPPAKP
;
A
#
# COMPACT_ATOMS: atom_id res chain seq x y z
N MET A 1 89.92 -49.22 24.33
CA MET A 1 89.36 -48.14 23.50
C MET A 1 87.89 -48.46 23.18
N PRO A 2 86.99 -47.47 23.08
CA PRO A 2 85.93 -47.24 24.08
C PRO A 2 84.47 -47.30 23.55
N LYS A 3 83.52 -47.23 24.50
CA LYS A 3 82.18 -46.62 24.48
C LYS A 3 81.32 -46.70 23.21
N ASP A 4 80.09 -47.21 23.35
CA ASP A 4 78.94 -46.31 23.19
C ASP A 4 77.71 -46.79 23.95
N GLU A 5 77.28 -45.94 24.87
CA GLU A 5 76.13 -46.09 25.75
C GLU A 5 74.83 -45.88 24.96
N GLY A 6 73.79 -46.61 25.37
CA GLY A 6 72.46 -46.58 24.78
C GLY A 6 71.89 -45.16 24.67
N ARG A 7 71.48 -44.81 23.45
CA ARG A 7 70.72 -43.59 23.19
C ARG A 7 69.29 -43.75 23.73
N PRO A 8 68.79 -42.91 24.64
CA PRO A 8 67.42 -42.99 25.08
C PRO A 8 66.48 -42.43 23.99
N ALA A 9 65.42 -43.18 23.68
CA ALA A 9 64.38 -42.78 22.75
C ALA A 9 63.66 -41.51 23.25
N LEU A 10 63.84 -40.40 22.53
CA LEU A 10 63.17 -39.13 22.80
C LEU A 10 61.65 -39.26 22.56
N LYS A 11 60.90 -39.33 23.67
CA LYS A 11 59.44 -39.33 23.66
C LYS A 11 58.92 -37.97 23.20
N ARG A 12 58.44 -37.90 21.95
CA ARG A 12 57.88 -36.70 21.31
C ARG A 12 56.62 -36.26 22.08
N ARG A 13 56.74 -35.21 22.91
CA ARG A 13 55.58 -34.60 23.60
C ARG A 13 54.77 -33.80 22.58
N THR A 14 53.54 -34.21 22.32
CA THR A 14 52.57 -33.39 21.58
C THR A 14 52.08 -32.24 22.46
N PRO A 15 52.00 -31.00 21.96
CA PRO A 15 51.50 -29.86 22.73
C PRO A 15 50.00 -30.01 23.00
N LYS A 16 49.58 -29.84 24.26
CA LYS A 16 48.15 -29.80 24.63
C LYS A 16 47.53 -28.46 24.19
N PRO A 17 46.29 -28.46 23.65
CA PRO A 17 45.62 -27.23 23.25
C PRO A 17 45.35 -26.34 24.48
N LYS A 18 45.77 -25.08 24.41
CA LYS A 18 45.53 -24.10 25.49
C LYS A 18 44.03 -23.74 25.52
N PRO A 19 43.36 -23.79 26.69
CA PRO A 19 41.96 -23.39 26.77
C PRO A 19 41.83 -21.88 26.47
N PRO A 20 40.76 -21.45 25.80
CA PRO A 20 40.54 -20.05 25.50
C PRO A 20 40.43 -19.26 26.81
N THR A 21 41.15 -18.14 26.88
CA THR A 21 41.14 -17.26 28.04
C THR A 21 39.72 -16.70 28.27
N THR A 22 39.33 -16.51 29.53
CA THR A 22 37.97 -16.07 29.92
C THR A 22 37.55 -14.73 29.27
N ARG A 23 38.52 -13.89 28.90
CA ARG A 23 38.30 -12.62 28.18
C ARG A 23 37.71 -12.83 26.79
N ASN A 24 38.18 -13.83 26.04
CA ASN A 24 37.65 -14.13 24.71
C ASN A 24 36.22 -14.65 24.78
N ARG A 25 35.87 -15.43 25.81
CA ARG A 25 34.52 -15.93 26.02
C ARG A 25 33.51 -14.81 26.28
N ARG A 26 33.90 -13.77 27.03
CA ARG A 26 33.05 -12.58 27.27
C ARG A 26 32.82 -11.80 25.98
N ILE A 27 33.86 -11.59 25.17
CA ILE A 27 33.75 -10.89 23.89
C ILE A 27 32.81 -11.65 22.95
N VAL A 28 32.99 -12.96 22.81
CA VAL A 28 32.10 -13.80 21.99
C VAL A 28 30.66 -13.70 22.48
N HIS A 29 30.42 -13.73 23.80
CA HIS A 29 29.07 -13.62 24.35
C HIS A 29 28.43 -12.25 24.03
N TRP A 30 29.16 -11.15 24.20
CA TRP A 30 28.67 -9.82 23.83
C TRP A 30 28.39 -9.69 22.33
N LEU A 31 29.24 -10.26 21.48
CA LEU A 31 29.05 -10.28 20.04
C LEU A 31 27.79 -11.08 19.66
N LEU A 32 27.55 -12.20 20.33
CA LEU A 32 26.37 -13.05 20.13
C LEU A 32 25.09 -12.34 20.58
N LEU A 33 25.13 -11.64 21.71
CA LEU A 33 24.02 -10.79 22.18
C LEU A 33 23.72 -9.65 21.20
N LEU A 34 24.76 -8.98 20.69
CA LEU A 34 24.61 -7.92 19.71
C LEU A 34 23.94 -8.43 18.43
N VAL A 35 24.43 -9.55 17.88
CA VAL A 35 23.84 -10.16 16.67
C VAL A 35 22.39 -10.58 16.92
N CYS A 36 22.10 -11.20 18.06
CA CYS A 36 20.75 -11.59 18.42
C CYS A 36 19.82 -10.37 18.52
N SER A 37 20.29 -9.29 19.16
CA SER A 37 19.55 -8.02 19.24
C SER A 37 19.28 -7.43 17.85
N ILE A 38 20.27 -7.46 16.94
CA ILE A 38 20.10 -6.97 15.57
C ILE A 38 19.03 -7.79 14.83
N ILE A 39 19.04 -9.12 14.97
CA ILE A 39 18.04 -9.99 14.34
C ILE A 39 16.64 -9.69 14.89
N VAL A 40 16.49 -9.55 16.21
CA VAL A 40 15.21 -9.22 16.85
C VAL A 40 14.70 -7.87 16.35
N VAL A 41 15.54 -6.83 16.37
CA VAL A 41 15.15 -5.49 15.89
C VAL A 41 14.77 -5.52 14.41
N ASN A 42 15.54 -6.18 13.55
CA ASN A 42 15.20 -6.31 12.12
C ASN A 42 13.90 -7.11 11.90
N GLY A 43 13.65 -8.14 12.70
CA GLY A 43 12.41 -8.92 12.64
C GLY A 43 11.18 -8.15 13.12
N LEU A 44 11.35 -7.23 14.09
CA LEU A 44 10.25 -6.39 14.58
C LEU A 44 10.00 -5.14 13.71
N VAL A 45 11.08 -4.50 13.24
CA VAL A 45 11.05 -3.16 12.62
C VAL A 45 11.25 -3.20 11.09
N GLY A 46 11.77 -4.29 10.52
CA GLY A 46 12.02 -4.38 9.07
C GLY A 46 10.75 -4.46 8.22
N ASP A 47 10.91 -4.36 6.90
CA ASP A 47 9.82 -4.36 5.90
C ASP A 47 8.89 -5.59 5.94
N ARG A 48 9.31 -6.68 6.62
CA ARG A 48 8.51 -7.90 6.86
C ARG A 48 8.12 -8.09 8.32
N GLY A 49 8.32 -7.09 9.16
CA GLY A 49 8.03 -7.14 10.58
C GLY A 49 6.54 -7.08 10.89
N LEU A 50 6.17 -7.55 12.08
CA LEU A 50 4.79 -7.57 12.57
C LEU A 50 4.12 -6.18 12.53
N LEU A 51 4.91 -5.11 12.76
CA LEU A 51 4.45 -3.73 12.67
C LEU A 51 4.05 -3.31 11.25
N ALA A 52 4.81 -3.71 10.24
CA ALA A 52 4.49 -3.43 8.84
C ALA A 52 3.21 -4.18 8.41
N MET A 53 3.06 -5.44 8.85
CA MET A 53 1.86 -6.22 8.57
C MET A 53 0.60 -5.62 9.21
N LEU A 54 0.71 -5.08 10.43
CA LEU A 54 -0.41 -4.40 11.10
C LEU A 54 -0.79 -3.08 10.41
N ARG A 55 0.18 -2.29 9.96
CA ARG A 55 -0.08 -1.06 9.19
C ARG A 55 -0.73 -1.37 7.85
N ALA A 56 -0.19 -2.33 7.10
CA ALA A 56 -0.74 -2.75 5.82
C ALA A 56 -2.18 -3.29 5.94
N ARG A 57 -2.50 -4.02 7.02
CA ARG A 57 -3.88 -4.43 7.29
C ARG A 57 -4.81 -3.24 7.54
N ARG A 58 -4.39 -2.28 8.37
CA ARG A 58 -5.20 -1.08 8.65
C ARG A 58 -5.44 -0.23 7.41
N GLU A 59 -4.39 -0.01 6.61
CA GLU A 59 -4.51 0.71 5.34
C GLU A 59 -5.45 -0.06 4.38
N GLY A 60 -5.32 -1.38 4.30
CA GLY A 60 -6.22 -2.22 3.50
C GLY A 60 -7.69 -2.09 3.92
N ASP A 61 -7.96 -2.10 5.23
CA ASP A 61 -9.31 -1.96 5.77
C ASP A 61 -9.90 -0.56 5.51
N GLU A 62 -9.10 0.50 5.65
CA GLU A 62 -9.51 1.88 5.35
C GLU A 62 -9.80 2.09 3.85
N LEU A 63 -8.96 1.55 2.97
CA LEU A 63 -9.19 1.61 1.53
C LEU A 63 -10.45 0.83 1.14
N ALA A 64 -10.67 -0.36 1.71
CA ALA A 64 -11.87 -1.16 1.47
C ALA A 64 -13.14 -0.42 1.91
N ALA A 65 -13.11 0.22 3.08
CA ALA A 65 -14.21 1.04 3.57
C ALA A 65 -14.49 2.25 2.64
N THR A 66 -13.44 2.88 2.13
CA THR A 66 -13.56 4.00 1.18
C THR A 66 -14.19 3.56 -0.13
N ILE A 67 -13.76 2.43 -0.70
CA ILE A 67 -14.35 1.85 -1.91
C ILE A 67 -15.83 1.54 -1.69
N ALA A 68 -16.19 0.95 -0.55
CA ALA A 68 -17.58 0.64 -0.22
C ALA A 68 -18.46 1.91 -0.17
N ARG A 69 -17.98 2.97 0.49
CA ARG A 69 -18.67 4.27 0.55
C ARG A 69 -18.85 4.90 -0.84
N GLN A 70 -17.78 4.90 -1.65
CA GLN A 70 -17.83 5.45 -2.99
C GLN A 70 -18.78 4.67 -3.91
N ARG A 71 -18.80 3.34 -3.81
CA ARG A 71 -19.76 2.51 -4.56
C ARG A 71 -21.20 2.80 -4.18
N ALA A 72 -21.49 2.94 -2.87
CA ALA A 72 -22.82 3.29 -2.40
C ALA A 72 -23.26 4.69 -2.87
N ALA A 73 -22.36 5.68 -2.83
CA ALA A 73 -22.63 7.01 -3.34
C ALA A 73 -22.89 7.00 -4.86
N ASN A 74 -22.08 6.26 -5.61
CA ASN A 74 -22.24 6.15 -7.06
C ASN A 74 -23.56 5.47 -7.44
N ALA A 75 -23.96 4.42 -6.72
CA ALA A 75 -25.24 3.76 -6.92
C ALA A 75 -26.42 4.73 -6.70
N ARG A 76 -26.39 5.51 -5.60
CA ARG A 76 -27.42 6.53 -5.31
C ARG A 76 -27.48 7.61 -6.40
N LEU A 77 -26.33 8.14 -6.80
CA LEU A 77 -26.27 9.15 -7.87
C LEU A 77 -26.77 8.61 -9.21
N ARG A 78 -26.53 7.33 -9.50
CA ARG A 78 -27.07 6.69 -10.70
C ARG A 78 -28.58 6.55 -10.64
N GLU A 79 -29.14 6.14 -9.51
CA GLU A 79 -30.59 6.07 -9.32
C GLU A 79 -31.23 7.46 -9.43
N GLU A 80 -30.61 8.49 -8.85
CA GLU A 80 -31.08 9.86 -8.94
C GLU A 80 -31.00 10.41 -10.37
N ALA A 81 -29.89 10.18 -11.06
CA ALA A 81 -29.75 10.51 -12.47
C ALA A 81 -30.77 9.77 -13.35
N GLN A 82 -31.08 8.50 -13.03
CA GLN A 82 -32.09 7.74 -13.75
C GLN A 82 -33.49 8.34 -13.52
N ARG A 83 -33.86 8.64 -12.28
CA ARG A 83 -35.13 9.31 -11.96
C ARG A 83 -35.26 10.68 -12.64
N LEU A 84 -34.18 11.44 -12.70
CA LEU A 84 -34.16 12.76 -13.37
C LEU A 84 -34.20 12.62 -14.91
N ARG A 85 -33.64 11.55 -15.47
CA ARG A 85 -33.68 11.27 -16.92
C ARG A 85 -35.01 10.69 -17.37
N ASP A 86 -35.71 10.00 -16.49
CA ASP A 86 -37.05 9.46 -16.74
C ASP A 86 -38.13 10.56 -16.89
N ASP A 87 -37.75 11.83 -16.73
CA ASP A 87 -38.51 13.00 -17.21
C ASP A 87 -37.87 13.66 -18.44
N PRO A 88 -37.90 12.99 -19.62
CA PRO A 88 -37.32 13.51 -20.86
C PRO A 88 -37.97 14.82 -21.34
N ASN A 89 -39.17 15.15 -20.85
CA ASN A 89 -39.81 16.43 -21.15
C ASN A 89 -39.04 17.62 -20.54
N THR A 90 -38.49 17.46 -19.34
CA THR A 90 -37.72 18.53 -18.68
C THR A 90 -36.40 18.80 -19.42
N ILE A 91 -35.72 17.76 -19.90
CA ILE A 91 -34.49 17.92 -20.72
C ILE A 91 -34.82 18.58 -22.07
N GLU A 92 -35.94 18.20 -22.69
CA GLU A 92 -36.41 18.79 -23.94
C GLU A 92 -36.81 20.26 -23.78
N GLU A 93 -37.45 20.64 -22.67
CA GLU A 93 -37.75 22.04 -22.37
C GLU A 93 -36.48 22.88 -22.21
N VAL A 94 -35.46 22.40 -21.50
CA VAL A 94 -34.18 23.11 -21.33
C VAL A 94 -33.47 23.24 -22.68
N ALA A 95 -33.42 22.18 -23.49
CA ALA A 95 -32.83 22.20 -24.81
C ALA A 95 -33.55 23.19 -25.77
N ARG A 96 -34.88 23.30 -25.68
CA ARG A 96 -35.66 24.28 -26.45
C ARG A 96 -35.44 25.71 -25.96
N ARG A 97 -35.38 25.94 -24.64
CA ARG A 97 -35.26 27.29 -24.06
C ARG A 97 -33.86 27.88 -24.18
N GLU A 98 -32.83 27.10 -23.87
CA GLU A 98 -31.45 27.62 -23.80
C GLU A 98 -30.69 27.47 -25.12
N LEU A 99 -30.92 26.37 -25.83
CA LEU A 99 -30.18 26.04 -27.06
C LEU A 99 -31.01 26.26 -28.33
N GLY A 100 -32.31 26.56 -28.21
CA GLY A 100 -33.20 26.75 -29.36
C GLY A 100 -33.35 25.51 -30.24
N LEU A 101 -33.02 24.32 -29.72
CA LEU A 101 -33.01 23.07 -30.48
C LEU A 101 -34.45 22.61 -30.75
N ILE A 102 -34.72 22.18 -31.98
CA ILE A 102 -36.00 21.64 -32.42
C ILE A 102 -35.82 20.22 -32.98
N LYS A 103 -36.84 19.36 -32.86
CA LYS A 103 -36.77 18.00 -33.42
C LYS A 103 -36.92 18.01 -34.95
N PRO A 104 -36.32 17.05 -35.67
CA PRO A 104 -36.57 16.88 -37.11
C PRO A 104 -38.07 16.72 -37.39
N GLY A 105 -38.65 17.64 -38.17
CA GLY A 105 -40.08 17.68 -38.50
C GLY A 105 -40.89 18.81 -37.82
N GLU A 106 -40.32 19.53 -36.87
CA GLU A 106 -40.96 20.71 -36.26
C GLU A 106 -40.71 21.98 -37.09
N LYS A 107 -41.68 22.91 -37.11
CA LYS A 107 -41.59 24.20 -37.84
C LYS A 107 -41.56 25.36 -36.85
N VAL A 108 -40.51 26.20 -36.95
CA VAL A 108 -40.37 27.41 -36.13
C VAL A 108 -41.07 28.58 -36.84
N PHE A 109 -41.99 29.23 -36.14
CA PHE A 109 -42.64 30.47 -36.60
C PHE A 109 -42.02 31.67 -35.89
N ILE A 110 -41.21 32.45 -36.61
CA ILE A 110 -40.68 33.73 -36.11
C ILE A 110 -41.64 34.82 -36.57
N ILE A 111 -42.47 35.32 -35.66
CA ILE A 111 -43.37 36.43 -35.94
C ILE A 111 -42.54 37.71 -35.91
N LYS A 112 -42.24 38.26 -37.10
CA LYS A 112 -41.73 39.61 -37.25
C LYS A 112 -42.95 40.50 -37.52
N ASP A 113 -43.10 41.52 -36.68
CA ASP A 113 -44.14 42.55 -36.75
C ASP A 113 -45.53 42.11 -36.26
N VAL A 114 -45.73 42.27 -34.95
CA VAL A 114 -47.06 42.50 -34.40
C VAL A 114 -47.22 44.03 -34.31
N PRO A 115 -48.08 44.66 -35.14
CA PRO A 115 -48.41 46.05 -34.92
C PRO A 115 -49.02 46.18 -33.51
N PRO A 116 -48.63 47.21 -32.71
CA PRO A 116 -49.15 47.37 -31.37
C PRO A 116 -50.68 47.44 -31.43
N ALA A 117 -51.35 46.57 -30.65
CA ALA A 117 -52.79 46.59 -30.50
C ALA A 117 -53.19 47.99 -30.03
N LYS A 118 -53.86 48.73 -30.93
CA LYS A 118 -54.42 50.05 -30.63
C LYS A 118 -55.51 49.87 -29.57
N PRO A 119 -55.56 50.73 -28.53
CA PRO A 119 -56.60 50.69 -27.50
C PRO A 119 -58.01 50.92 -28.06
#